data_AF-A0A4R3MUV7-F1
#
_entry.id   AF-A0A4R3MUV7-F1
#
_cell.length_a   1.000
_cell.length_b   1.000
_cell.length_c   1.000
_cell.angle_alpha   90.00
_cell.angle_beta   90.00
_cell.angle_gamma   90.00
#
_symmetry.space_group_name_H-M   'P 1'
#
loop_
_entity.id
_entity.type
_entity.pdbx_description
1 polymer ?
#
loop_
_entity_poly.entity_id
_entity_poly.type
_entity_poly.pdbx_seq_one_letter_code
_entity_poly.pdbx_strand_id
1 'polypeptide(L)'
;MLEQEALNHWRFFISLEKDLMTVKDYIEIAQDNYNSYSFELSKILQLSCAEIDCICRLLCKEIDPSTDYQDQAVFSGNIAQYRKTVLTNLPKLPEAEVHITTPGINAFRPWADWQSLDSPTWWKSYNNVKHYRHVCFKEANLKNVLEAMAALMIIASYLYRTVVAQPYANPMPPPKLFTSEYTSPFLLARANSELPDFA
;
A
#
# COMPACT_ATOMS: atom_id res chain seq x y z
N MET A 1 10.81 -0.04 -20.79
CA MET A 1 9.69 -1.00 -20.78
C MET A 1 9.26 -1.30 -19.35
N LEU A 2 10.18 -1.77 -18.49
CA LEU A 2 9.89 -1.99 -17.06
C LEU A 2 9.52 -0.71 -16.29
N GLU A 3 10.15 0.43 -16.58
CA GLU A 3 9.78 1.70 -15.91
C GLU A 3 8.32 2.07 -16.18
N GLN A 4 7.85 1.89 -17.41
CA GLN A 4 6.46 2.15 -17.77
C GLN A 4 5.51 1.17 -17.07
N GLU A 5 5.93 -0.08 -16.87
CA GLU A 5 5.20 -1.09 -16.13
C GLU A 5 5.10 -0.72 -14.64
N ALA A 6 6.22 -0.36 -13.99
CA ALA A 6 6.24 0.15 -12.63
C ALA A 6 5.34 1.39 -12.46
N LEU A 7 5.34 2.30 -13.43
CA LEU A 7 4.46 3.46 -13.44
C LEU A 7 2.97 3.08 -13.59
N ASN A 8 2.65 2.01 -14.32
CA ASN A 8 1.27 1.52 -14.44
C ASN A 8 0.76 0.99 -13.10
N HIS A 9 1.59 0.23 -12.37
CA HIS A 9 1.27 -0.23 -11.01
C HIS A 9 1.01 0.94 -10.05
N TRP A 10 1.85 1.98 -10.12
CA TRP A 10 1.61 3.20 -9.37
C TRP A 10 0.30 3.89 -9.73
N ARG A 11 0.00 4.02 -11.03
CA ARG A 11 -1.26 4.61 -11.50
C ARG A 11 -2.48 3.80 -11.05
N PHE A 12 -2.34 2.48 -10.94
CA PHE A 12 -3.39 1.63 -10.41
C PHE A 12 -3.62 1.89 -8.91
N PHE A 13 -2.55 2.02 -8.12
CA PHE A 13 -2.65 2.51 -6.74
C PHE A 13 -3.37 3.86 -6.64
N ILE A 14 -3.04 4.84 -7.48
CA ILE A 14 -3.73 6.14 -7.51
C ILE A 14 -5.22 6.00 -7.88
N SER A 15 -5.57 5.07 -8.76
CA SER A 15 -6.97 4.76 -9.07
C SER A 15 -7.72 4.21 -7.86
N LEU A 16 -7.11 3.26 -7.12
CA LEU A 16 -7.71 2.71 -5.90
C LEU A 16 -7.80 3.75 -4.78
N GLU A 17 -6.84 4.67 -4.70
CA GLU A 17 -6.89 5.80 -3.76
C GLU A 17 -8.11 6.67 -4.05
N LYS A 18 -8.39 6.97 -5.32
CA LYS A 18 -9.58 7.71 -5.72
C LYS A 18 -10.87 7.01 -5.28
N ASP A 19 -10.95 5.69 -5.44
CA ASP A 19 -12.10 4.90 -5.00
C ASP A 19 -12.27 4.96 -3.47
N LEU A 20 -11.17 4.87 -2.71
CA LEU A 20 -11.18 5.02 -1.26
C LEU A 20 -11.59 6.43 -0.82
N MET A 21 -11.20 7.47 -1.56
CA MET A 21 -11.66 8.83 -1.31
C MET A 21 -13.17 8.97 -1.52
N THR A 22 -13.76 8.27 -2.49
CA THR A 22 -15.23 8.21 -2.62
C THR A 22 -15.88 7.48 -1.45
N VAL A 23 -15.26 6.42 -0.92
CA VAL A 23 -15.75 5.75 0.31
C VAL A 23 -15.69 6.69 1.51
N LYS A 24 -14.64 7.51 1.61
CA LYS A 24 -14.47 8.50 2.69
C LYS A 24 -15.64 9.49 2.78
N ASP A 25 -16.31 9.80 1.67
CA ASP A 25 -17.49 10.69 1.66
C ASP A 25 -18.69 10.11 2.45
N TYR A 26 -18.70 8.80 2.71
CA TYR A 26 -19.78 8.10 3.42
C TYR A 26 -19.32 7.46 4.74
N ILE A 27 -18.04 7.07 4.83
CA ILE A 27 -17.43 6.45 6.00
C ILE A 27 -16.22 7.29 6.38
N GLU A 28 -16.36 8.10 7.43
CA GLU A 28 -15.26 8.93 7.92
C GLU A 28 -14.05 8.05 8.27
N ILE A 29 -12.85 8.49 7.89
CA ILE A 29 -11.62 7.79 8.25
C ILE A 29 -11.29 8.15 9.69
N ALA A 30 -11.84 7.35 10.60
CA ALA A 30 -11.68 7.46 12.04
C ALA A 30 -11.55 6.08 12.67
N GLN A 31 -10.90 5.99 13.82
CA GLN A 31 -10.73 4.73 14.55
C GLN A 31 -12.06 4.06 14.89
N ASP A 32 -13.09 4.84 15.22
CA ASP A 32 -14.45 4.36 15.51
C ASP A 32 -15.08 3.62 14.32
N ASN A 33 -14.69 3.99 13.09
CA ASN A 33 -15.19 3.41 11.85
C ASN A 33 -14.30 2.28 11.30
N TYR A 34 -13.23 1.88 11.99
CA TYR A 34 -12.30 0.85 11.50
C TYR A 34 -12.96 -0.49 11.20
N ASN A 35 -14.05 -0.82 11.91
CA ASN A 35 -14.80 -2.05 11.72
C ASN A 35 -15.92 -1.91 10.67
N SER A 36 -16.14 -0.73 10.08
CA SER A 36 -17.10 -0.54 8.99
C SER A 36 -16.64 -1.33 7.77
N TYR A 37 -17.53 -2.16 7.23
CA TYR A 37 -17.28 -3.02 6.07
C TYR A 37 -18.34 -2.78 4.99
N SER A 38 -17.94 -2.92 3.72
CA SER A 38 -18.83 -2.70 2.59
C SER A 38 -18.35 -3.46 1.36
N PHE A 39 -19.20 -3.54 0.33
CA PHE A 39 -18.78 -4.11 -0.95
C PHE A 39 -17.69 -3.28 -1.61
N GLU A 40 -17.70 -1.95 -1.46
CA GLU A 40 -16.66 -1.08 -2.01
C GLU A 40 -15.31 -1.30 -1.30
N LEU A 41 -15.31 -1.41 0.03
CA LEU A 41 -14.11 -1.78 0.79
C LEU A 41 -13.60 -3.18 0.40
N SER A 42 -14.50 -4.12 0.14
CA SER A 42 -14.13 -5.47 -0.33
C SER A 42 -13.48 -5.47 -1.71
N LYS A 43 -13.95 -4.63 -2.64
CA LYS A 43 -13.32 -4.47 -3.97
C LYS A 43 -11.94 -3.86 -3.82
N ILE A 44 -11.80 -2.77 -3.07
CA ILE A 44 -10.52 -2.10 -2.85
C ILE A 44 -9.54 -3.08 -2.21
N LEU A 45 -9.92 -3.77 -1.12
CA LEU A 45 -9.05 -4.76 -0.45
C LEU A 45 -8.54 -5.84 -1.42
N GLN A 46 -9.44 -6.40 -2.24
CA GLN A 46 -9.08 -7.47 -3.18
C GLN A 46 -8.15 -6.98 -4.29
N LEU A 47 -8.43 -5.81 -4.86
CA LEU A 47 -7.63 -5.22 -5.92
C LEU A 47 -6.25 -4.79 -5.39
N SER A 48 -6.19 -4.17 -4.21
CA SER A 48 -4.93 -3.80 -3.56
C SER A 48 -4.04 -5.03 -3.33
N CYS A 49 -4.59 -6.11 -2.76
CA CYS A 49 -3.80 -7.31 -2.46
C CYS A 49 -3.40 -8.09 -3.72
N ALA A 50 -4.27 -8.14 -4.74
CA ALA A 50 -3.91 -8.71 -6.03
C ALA A 50 -2.77 -7.94 -6.69
N GLU A 51 -2.80 -6.61 -6.61
CA GLU A 51 -1.73 -5.77 -7.16
C GLU A 51 -0.42 -5.94 -6.40
N ILE A 52 -0.48 -6.05 -5.06
CA ILE A 52 0.69 -6.37 -4.24
C ILE A 52 1.33 -7.70 -4.69
N ASP A 53 0.55 -8.74 -4.97
CA ASP A 53 1.09 -10.03 -5.48
C ASP A 53 1.85 -9.83 -6.79
N CYS A 54 1.30 -9.03 -7.72
CA CYS A 54 1.96 -8.69 -8.98
C CYS A 54 3.26 -7.91 -8.78
N ILE A 55 3.22 -6.84 -7.97
CA ILE A 55 4.39 -5.99 -7.71
C ILE A 55 5.48 -6.77 -6.99
N CYS A 56 5.13 -7.60 -6.00
CA CYS A 56 6.10 -8.44 -5.30
C CYS A 56 6.83 -9.38 -6.27
N ARG A 57 6.11 -9.98 -7.23
CA ARG A 57 6.70 -10.81 -8.29
C ARG A 57 7.75 -10.05 -9.10
N LEU A 58 7.40 -8.86 -9.57
CA LEU A 58 8.30 -8.00 -10.35
C LEU A 58 9.49 -7.53 -9.51
N LEU A 59 9.25 -7.02 -8.32
CA LEU A 59 10.30 -6.53 -7.43
C LEU A 59 11.29 -7.64 -7.08
N CYS A 60 10.79 -8.84 -6.74
CA CYS A 60 11.66 -9.98 -6.41
C CYS A 60 12.53 -10.39 -7.60
N LYS A 61 11.99 -10.37 -8.83
CA LYS A 61 12.76 -10.63 -10.05
C LYS A 61 13.89 -9.60 -10.26
N GLU A 62 13.64 -8.33 -9.95
CA GLU A 62 14.66 -7.29 -10.12
C GLU A 62 15.77 -7.37 -9.05
N ILE A 63 15.43 -7.73 -7.80
CA ILE A 63 16.41 -7.80 -6.70
C ILE A 63 17.09 -9.16 -6.55
N ASP A 64 16.49 -10.23 -7.07
CA ASP A 64 17.06 -11.57 -7.15
C ASP A 64 16.79 -12.21 -8.53
N PRO A 65 17.55 -11.84 -9.57
CA PRO A 65 17.35 -12.36 -10.92
C PRO A 65 17.63 -13.86 -11.09
N SER A 66 18.21 -14.52 -10.07
CA SER A 66 18.59 -15.93 -10.13
C SER A 66 17.43 -16.89 -9.89
N THR A 67 16.34 -16.40 -9.28
CA THR A 67 15.14 -17.17 -8.97
C THR A 67 14.06 -16.94 -10.03
N ASP A 68 13.41 -18.01 -10.49
CA ASP A 68 12.28 -17.90 -11.41
C ASP A 68 10.97 -17.59 -10.67
N TYR A 69 10.67 -16.30 -10.52
CA TYR A 69 9.42 -15.82 -9.92
C TYR A 69 8.19 -15.98 -10.84
N GLN A 70 8.32 -16.56 -12.04
CA GLN A 70 7.17 -16.87 -12.91
C GLN A 70 6.52 -18.22 -12.61
N ASP A 71 7.15 -19.07 -11.79
CA ASP A 71 6.56 -20.33 -11.36
C ASP A 71 5.31 -20.07 -10.48
N GLN A 72 4.14 -20.18 -11.11
CA GLN A 72 2.86 -19.98 -10.45
C GLN A 72 2.59 -21.02 -9.36
N ALA A 73 3.16 -22.22 -9.44
CA ALA A 73 2.98 -23.25 -8.42
C ALA A 73 3.65 -22.86 -7.10
N VAL A 74 4.73 -22.08 -7.17
CA VAL A 74 5.51 -21.64 -6.00
C VAL A 74 5.04 -20.29 -5.48
N PHE A 75 4.78 -19.33 -6.39
CA PHE A 75 4.61 -17.92 -6.02
C PHE A 75 3.18 -17.39 -6.09
N SER A 76 2.22 -18.11 -6.66
CA SER A 76 0.84 -17.61 -6.79
C SER A 76 0.14 -17.51 -5.44
N GLY A 77 -0.13 -16.28 -4.97
CA GLY A 77 -0.91 -16.00 -3.76
C GLY A 77 -0.21 -16.32 -2.43
N ASN A 78 1.10 -16.53 -2.44
CA ASN A 78 1.89 -16.83 -1.25
C ASN A 78 2.86 -15.71 -0.90
N ILE A 79 2.37 -14.72 -0.13
CA ILE A 79 3.16 -13.55 0.27
C ILE A 79 4.40 -13.90 1.12
N ALA A 80 4.39 -15.05 1.79
CA ALA A 80 5.51 -15.50 2.62
C ALA A 80 6.73 -15.87 1.78
N GLN A 81 6.55 -16.30 0.53
CA GLN A 81 7.67 -16.60 -0.36
C GLN A 81 8.41 -15.33 -0.77
N TYR A 82 7.68 -14.26 -1.10
CA TYR A 82 8.30 -12.97 -1.40
C TYR A 82 8.99 -12.36 -0.19
N ARG A 83 8.43 -12.54 1.02
CA ARG A 83 9.01 -12.03 2.28
C ARG A 83 10.49 -12.40 2.40
N LYS A 84 10.86 -13.64 2.12
CA LYS A 84 12.26 -14.10 2.25
C LYS A 84 13.19 -13.25 1.37
N THR A 85 12.91 -13.19 0.07
CA THR A 85 13.72 -12.44 -0.91
C THR A 85 13.74 -10.95 -0.59
N VAL A 86 12.59 -10.38 -0.24
CA VAL A 86 12.47 -8.97 0.09
C VAL A 86 13.26 -8.63 1.35
N LEU A 87 13.17 -9.40 2.43
CA LEU A 87 13.91 -9.10 3.66
C LEU A 87 15.42 -9.35 3.54
N THR A 88 15.84 -10.27 2.67
CA THR A 88 17.27 -10.47 2.38
C THR A 88 17.90 -9.25 1.69
N ASN A 89 17.18 -8.63 0.75
CA ASN A 89 17.73 -7.54 -0.07
C ASN A 89 17.31 -6.14 0.41
N LEU A 90 16.15 -6.02 1.06
CA LEU A 90 15.52 -4.77 1.50
C LEU A 90 15.08 -4.90 2.98
N PRO A 91 16.01 -5.13 3.92
CA PRO A 91 15.70 -5.49 5.31
C PRO A 91 14.94 -4.40 6.09
N LYS A 92 15.02 -3.14 5.65
CA LYS A 92 14.35 -1.99 6.29
C LYS A 92 12.94 -1.74 5.78
N LEU A 93 12.44 -2.51 4.81
CA LEU A 93 11.08 -2.34 4.30
C LEU A 93 10.00 -2.38 5.40
N PRO A 94 10.08 -3.25 6.42
CA PRO A 94 9.13 -3.24 7.54
C PRO A 94 9.11 -1.95 8.39
N GLU A 95 10.15 -1.12 8.32
CA GLU A 95 10.24 0.16 9.03
C GLU A 95 9.50 1.28 8.30
N ALA A 96 9.17 1.08 7.01
CA ALA A 96 8.57 2.11 6.18
C ALA A 96 7.18 2.51 6.67
N GLU A 97 7.01 3.80 6.90
CA GLU A 97 5.83 4.40 7.51
C GLU A 97 5.00 5.20 6.50
N VAL A 98 3.68 5.12 6.65
CA VAL A 98 2.69 5.83 5.83
C VAL A 98 1.69 6.52 6.74
N HIS A 99 1.40 7.78 6.46
CA HIS A 99 0.38 8.58 7.13
C HIS A 99 -0.85 8.73 6.24
N ILE A 100 -1.99 8.99 6.86
CA ILE A 100 -3.21 9.44 6.18
C ILE A 100 -3.36 10.93 6.42
N THR A 101 -3.75 11.68 5.41
CA THR A 101 -3.93 13.15 5.52
C THR A 101 -5.07 13.54 6.47
N THR A 102 -5.96 12.60 6.82
CA THR A 102 -7.02 12.80 7.82
C THR A 102 -6.43 12.93 9.24
N PRO A 103 -6.71 14.02 9.98
CA PRO A 103 -6.25 14.19 11.36
C PRO A 103 -6.70 13.08 12.30
N GLY A 104 -5.89 12.76 13.31
CA GLY A 104 -6.24 11.78 14.36
C GLY A 104 -6.00 10.32 13.97
N ILE A 105 -5.50 10.06 12.77
CA ILE A 105 -5.09 8.73 12.33
C ILE A 105 -3.60 8.52 12.60
N ASN A 106 -3.28 7.45 13.33
CA ASN A 106 -1.90 7.05 13.58
C ASN A 106 -1.24 6.57 12.28
N ALA A 107 0.07 6.71 12.21
CA ALA A 107 0.84 6.20 11.09
C ALA A 107 0.76 4.67 11.01
N PHE A 108 0.82 4.15 9.78
CA PHE A 108 0.80 2.73 9.47
C PHE A 108 2.19 2.25 9.11
N ARG A 109 2.58 1.09 9.65
CA ARG A 109 3.73 0.30 9.18
C ARG A 109 3.20 -1.01 8.61
N PRO A 110 2.69 -0.98 7.37
CA PRO A 110 1.90 -2.08 6.83
C PRO A 110 2.69 -3.40 6.71
N TRP A 111 4.01 -3.31 6.65
CA TRP A 111 4.91 -4.45 6.54
C TRP A 111 5.60 -4.83 7.86
N ALA A 112 5.28 -4.20 8.99
CA ALA A 112 5.91 -4.48 10.28
C ALA A 112 5.79 -5.97 10.68
N ASP A 113 4.65 -6.59 10.39
CA ASP A 113 4.38 -8.00 10.66
C ASP A 113 5.43 -8.93 10.02
N TRP A 114 6.04 -8.55 8.89
CA TRP A 114 7.11 -9.35 8.28
C TRP A 114 8.36 -9.46 9.16
N GLN A 115 8.52 -8.71 10.25
CA GLN A 115 9.63 -8.94 11.19
C GLN A 115 9.45 -10.23 11.99
N SER A 116 8.22 -10.66 12.26
CA SER A 116 7.92 -11.78 13.18
C SER A 116 6.93 -12.81 12.63
N LEU A 117 6.22 -12.50 11.54
CA LEU A 117 5.19 -13.33 10.93
C LEU A 117 5.48 -13.57 9.44
N ASP A 118 4.99 -14.68 8.92
CA ASP A 118 5.10 -15.03 7.50
C ASP A 118 4.20 -14.15 6.60
N SER A 119 3.12 -13.62 7.15
CA SER A 119 2.18 -12.76 6.43
C SER A 119 1.59 -11.68 7.32
N PRO A 120 1.37 -10.46 6.78
CA PRO A 120 0.69 -9.41 7.51
C PRO A 120 -0.76 -9.74 7.84
N THR A 121 -1.27 -9.15 8.91
CA THR A 121 -2.63 -9.38 9.41
C THR A 121 -3.70 -8.98 8.39
N TRP A 122 -3.50 -7.86 7.68
CA TRP A 122 -4.39 -7.43 6.60
C TRP A 122 -4.38 -8.39 5.40
N TRP A 123 -3.25 -9.06 5.12
CA TRP A 123 -3.17 -10.09 4.07
C TRP A 123 -3.95 -11.34 4.44
N LYS A 124 -3.88 -11.77 5.71
CA LYS A 124 -4.71 -12.88 6.22
C LYS A 124 -6.20 -12.55 6.08
N SER A 125 -6.56 -11.31 6.42
CA SER A 125 -7.93 -10.82 6.27
C SER A 125 -8.40 -10.84 4.80
N TYR A 126 -7.55 -10.39 3.88
CA TYR A 126 -7.79 -10.52 2.44
C TYR A 126 -8.01 -11.98 2.02
N ASN A 127 -7.15 -12.91 2.44
CA ASN A 127 -7.30 -14.32 2.11
C ASN A 127 -8.62 -14.90 2.63
N ASN A 128 -9.02 -14.53 3.85
CA ASN A 128 -10.31 -14.92 4.42
C ASN A 128 -11.48 -14.37 3.59
N VAL A 129 -11.46 -13.09 3.21
CA VAL A 129 -12.48 -12.49 2.34
C VAL A 129 -12.51 -13.14 0.96
N LYS A 130 -11.35 -13.52 0.40
CA LYS A 130 -11.22 -14.16 -0.91
C LYS A 130 -11.81 -15.56 -0.94
N HIS A 131 -11.52 -16.39 0.06
CA HIS A 131 -11.92 -17.80 0.08
C HIS A 131 -13.22 -18.07 0.85
N TYR A 132 -13.53 -17.25 1.85
CA TYR A 132 -14.62 -17.47 2.80
C TYR A 132 -15.51 -16.23 2.98
N ARG A 133 -15.72 -15.42 1.92
CA ARG A 133 -16.52 -14.18 1.99
C ARG A 133 -17.86 -14.34 2.70
N HIS A 134 -18.54 -15.46 2.52
CA HIS A 134 -19.83 -15.75 3.13
C HIS A 134 -19.81 -15.70 4.67
N VAL A 135 -18.66 -15.92 5.31
CA VAL A 135 -18.45 -15.78 6.77
C VAL A 135 -17.60 -14.55 7.10
N CYS A 136 -16.56 -14.30 6.30
CA CYS A 136 -15.51 -13.31 6.61
C CYS A 136 -15.72 -11.95 5.93
N PHE A 137 -16.92 -11.64 5.41
CA PHE A 137 -17.17 -10.35 4.74
C PHE A 137 -16.82 -9.13 5.61
N LYS A 138 -16.99 -9.24 6.94
CA LYS A 138 -16.65 -8.17 7.89
C LYS A 138 -15.15 -7.85 7.97
N GLU A 139 -14.29 -8.74 7.47
CA GLU A 139 -12.86 -8.50 7.37
C GLU A 139 -12.50 -7.59 6.18
N ALA A 140 -13.43 -7.34 5.26
CA ALA A 140 -13.34 -6.26 4.28
C ALA A 140 -13.72 -4.90 4.89
N ASN A 141 -13.07 -4.57 6.01
CA ASN A 141 -13.31 -3.36 6.78
C ASN A 141 -12.32 -2.25 6.45
N LEU A 142 -12.63 -1.04 6.92
CA LEU A 142 -11.84 0.16 6.68
C LEU A 142 -10.39 0.01 7.13
N LYS A 143 -10.14 -0.57 8.31
CA LYS A 143 -8.77 -0.76 8.83
C LYS A 143 -7.92 -1.62 7.89
N ASN A 144 -8.43 -2.79 7.50
CA ASN A 144 -7.72 -3.70 6.61
C ASN A 144 -7.49 -3.09 5.22
N VAL A 145 -8.44 -2.28 4.72
CA VAL A 145 -8.27 -1.55 3.46
C VAL A 145 -7.19 -0.48 3.56
N LEU A 146 -7.16 0.31 4.63
CA LEU A 146 -6.13 1.34 4.84
C LEU A 146 -4.73 0.71 4.96
N GLU A 147 -4.60 -0.40 5.70
CA GLU A 147 -3.35 -1.14 5.84
C GLU A 147 -2.88 -1.73 4.50
N ALA A 148 -3.79 -2.36 3.73
CA ALA A 148 -3.45 -2.92 2.42
C ALA A 148 -3.08 -1.83 1.40
N MET A 149 -3.77 -0.69 1.39
CA MET A 149 -3.45 0.44 0.51
C MET A 149 -2.11 1.10 0.89
N ALA A 150 -1.82 1.24 2.19
CA ALA A 150 -0.50 1.68 2.65
C ALA A 150 0.60 0.69 2.22
N ALA A 151 0.34 -0.62 2.34
CA ALA A 151 1.26 -1.67 1.90
C ALA A 151 1.58 -1.56 0.40
N LEU A 152 0.53 -1.36 -0.40
CA LEU A 152 0.60 -1.17 -1.84
C LEU A 152 1.43 0.07 -2.20
N MET A 153 1.20 1.21 -1.54
CA MET A 153 1.97 2.44 -1.78
C MET A 153 3.47 2.21 -1.55
N ILE A 154 3.83 1.56 -0.44
CA ILE A 154 5.23 1.28 -0.11
C ILE A 154 5.86 0.35 -1.15
N ILE A 155 5.24 -0.80 -1.42
CA ILE A 155 5.86 -1.80 -2.31
C ILE A 155 5.95 -1.29 -3.77
N ALA A 156 4.96 -0.52 -4.23
CA ALA A 156 5.01 0.15 -5.53
C ALA A 156 6.15 1.18 -5.60
N SER A 157 6.38 1.94 -4.52
CA SER A 157 7.50 2.88 -4.42
C SER A 157 8.85 2.18 -4.48
N TYR A 158 9.00 1.03 -3.80
CA TYR A 158 10.20 0.21 -3.87
C TYR A 158 10.44 -0.31 -5.30
N LEU A 159 9.43 -0.88 -5.96
CA LEU A 159 9.54 -1.32 -7.36
C LEU A 159 10.00 -0.17 -8.27
N TYR A 160 9.35 0.99 -8.17
CA TYR A 160 9.67 2.14 -9.02
C TYR A 160 11.12 2.59 -8.84
N ARG A 161 11.61 2.71 -7.60
CA ARG A 161 12.99 3.13 -7.32
C ARG A 161 14.03 2.10 -7.75
N THR A 162 13.72 0.81 -7.60
CA THR A 162 14.58 -0.28 -8.07
C THR A 162 14.73 -0.20 -9.58
N VAL A 163 13.64 0.00 -10.32
CA VAL A 163 13.65 0.02 -11.80
C VAL A 163 14.29 1.31 -12.36
N VAL A 164 14.04 2.47 -11.74
CA VAL A 164 14.59 3.76 -12.20
C VAL A 164 16.04 3.95 -11.74
N ALA A 165 16.51 3.17 -10.76
CA ALA A 165 17.85 3.26 -10.19
C ALA A 165 18.22 4.67 -9.66
N GLN A 166 17.23 5.39 -9.13
CA GLN A 166 17.37 6.74 -8.57
C GLN A 166 16.79 6.79 -7.15
N PRO A 167 17.59 7.10 -6.11
CA PRO A 167 17.18 6.98 -4.70
C PRO A 167 15.95 7.81 -4.31
N TYR A 168 15.76 8.95 -4.97
CA TYR A 168 14.71 9.93 -4.67
C TYR A 168 13.65 10.01 -5.79
N ALA A 169 13.63 9.05 -6.72
CA ALA A 169 12.61 9.01 -7.74
C ALA A 169 11.24 8.74 -7.11
N ASN A 170 10.30 9.61 -7.42
CA ASN A 170 8.91 9.50 -7.00
C ASN A 170 8.02 9.33 -8.24
N PRO A 171 7.20 8.27 -8.28
CA PRO A 171 6.26 8.09 -9.37
C PRO A 171 5.16 9.15 -9.31
N MET A 172 4.67 9.54 -10.49
CA MET A 172 3.65 10.58 -10.64
C MET A 172 2.32 10.00 -11.15
N PRO A 173 1.17 10.57 -10.78
CA PRO A 173 0.98 11.72 -9.89
C PRO A 173 1.18 11.36 -8.40
N PRO A 174 1.36 12.35 -7.51
CA PRO A 174 1.46 12.09 -6.08
C PRO A 174 0.11 11.64 -5.48
N PRO A 175 0.13 10.87 -4.39
CA PRO A 175 -1.06 10.49 -3.65
C PRO A 175 -1.69 11.71 -2.96
N LYS A 176 -2.99 11.64 -2.69
CA LYS A 176 -3.77 12.71 -2.03
C LYS A 176 -4.21 12.36 -0.62
N LEU A 177 -4.48 11.09 -0.37
CA LEU A 177 -4.96 10.57 0.90
C LEU A 177 -3.82 9.98 1.73
N PHE A 178 -2.88 9.30 1.07
CA PHE A 178 -1.72 8.72 1.72
C PHE A 178 -0.50 9.63 1.58
N THR A 179 0.31 9.76 2.63
CA THR A 179 1.57 10.49 2.60
C THR A 179 2.68 9.69 3.26
N SER A 180 3.91 9.91 2.84
CA SER A 180 5.10 9.34 3.46
C SER A 180 6.26 10.29 3.23
N GLU A 181 7.25 10.28 4.13
CA GLU A 181 8.50 11.02 3.94
C GLU A 181 9.23 10.60 2.64
N TYR A 182 8.96 9.38 2.16
CA TYR A 182 9.56 8.87 0.93
C TYR A 182 8.92 9.49 -0.32
N THR A 183 7.62 9.76 -0.33
CA THR A 183 6.88 10.18 -1.53
C THR A 183 6.58 11.68 -1.55
N SER A 184 7.41 12.48 -0.85
CA SER A 184 7.20 13.91 -0.54
C SER A 184 6.59 14.70 -1.70
N PRO A 185 5.35 15.19 -1.56
CA PRO A 185 4.63 15.72 -2.71
C PRO A 185 4.69 17.26 -2.86
N PHE A 186 5.10 18.07 -1.87
CA PHE A 186 5.00 19.55 -1.99
C PHE A 186 6.05 20.35 -1.21
N LEU A 187 6.53 21.45 -1.82
CA LEU A 187 7.06 22.62 -1.12
C LEU A 187 5.86 23.40 -0.53
N LEU A 188 5.74 23.41 0.79
CA LEU A 188 4.74 24.23 1.49
C LEU A 188 5.33 25.61 1.79
N ALA A 189 4.66 26.67 1.31
CA ALA A 189 5.00 28.04 1.66
C ALA A 189 4.05 28.55 2.76
N ARG A 190 4.57 29.27 3.76
CA ARG A 190 3.75 29.93 4.77
C ARG A 190 2.92 31.05 4.12
N ALA A 191 1.77 31.38 4.72
CA ALA A 191 1.03 32.57 4.33
C ALA A 191 1.90 33.82 4.51
N ASN A 192 1.80 34.76 3.56
CA ASN A 192 2.57 36.01 3.59
C ASN A 192 2.01 37.05 4.58
N SER A 193 0.80 36.82 5.10
CA SER A 193 0.10 37.70 6.01
C SER A 193 -0.65 36.88 7.05
N GLU A 194 -0.75 37.41 8.26
CA GLU A 194 -1.66 36.88 9.28
C GLU A 194 -3.11 37.26 8.93
N LEU A 195 -4.08 36.51 9.46
CA LEU A 195 -5.47 36.93 9.35
C LEU A 195 -5.63 38.24 10.15
N PRO A 196 -6.45 39.19 9.69
CA PRO A 196 -6.55 40.52 10.30
C PRO A 196 -6.84 40.53 11.81
N ASP A 197 -7.57 39.53 12.31
CA ASP A 197 -7.93 39.40 13.72
C ASP A 197 -6.84 38.73 14.58
N PHE A 198 -5.76 38.24 13.96
CA PHE A 198 -4.61 37.59 14.61
C PHE A 198 -3.28 38.32 14.35
N ALA A 199 -3.31 39.52 13.77
CA ALA A 199 -2.16 40.37 13.45
C ALA A 199 -1.84 41.42 14.54
#